data_AF-A0A921AVN0-F1
#
_entry.id   AF-A0A921AVN0-F1
#
_cell.length_a   1.000
_cell.length_b   1.000
_cell.length_c   1.000
_cell.angle_alpha   90.00
_cell.angle_beta   90.00
_cell.angle_gamma   90.00
#
_symmetry.space_group_name_H-M   'P 1'
#
loop_
_entity.id
_entity.type
_entity.pdbx_description
1 polymer ?
#
loop_
_entity_poly.entity_id
_entity_poly.type
_entity_poly.pdbx_seq_one_letter_code
_entity_poly.pdbx_strand_id
1 'polypeptide(L)' 'MKSSPESTSFSSPSVTLSAVDFFCGAGGMTHGLRLSGIHVLAGIDNEEQCRQSYEKNN' A
#
# COMPACT_ATOMS: atom_id res chain seq x y z
N MET A 1 -13.66 13.41 -45.84
CA MET A 1 -13.93 12.66 -44.60
C MET A 1 -12.85 11.60 -44.46
N LYS A 2 -11.72 11.91 -43.81
CA LYS A 2 -10.70 10.92 -43.47
C LYS A 2 -10.80 10.69 -41.96
N SER A 3 -10.91 9.41 -41.61
CA SER A 3 -11.09 8.83 -40.29
C SER A 3 -10.01 9.24 -39.31
N SER A 4 -10.42 9.62 -38.10
CA SER A 4 -9.58 9.84 -36.93
C SER A 4 -8.75 8.58 -36.60
N PRO A 5 -7.50 8.71 -36.12
CA PRO A 5 -6.75 7.58 -35.63
C PRO A 5 -7.37 7.09 -34.31
N GLU A 6 -7.70 5.79 -34.21
CA GLU A 6 -8.04 5.14 -32.94
C GLU A 6 -6.84 5.22 -32.00
N SER A 7 -6.99 5.93 -30.89
CA SER A 7 -6.03 5.98 -29.80
C SER A 7 -6.08 4.65 -29.04
N THR A 8 -5.31 3.65 -29.47
CA THR A 8 -5.06 2.45 -28.67
C THR A 8 -4.29 2.84 -27.42
N SER A 9 -4.99 2.96 -26.28
CA SER A 9 -4.40 3.18 -24.97
C SER A 9 -3.69 1.91 -24.51
N PHE A 10 -2.36 1.89 -24.59
CA PHE A 10 -1.57 0.91 -23.84
C PHE A 10 -1.63 1.27 -22.37
N SER A 11 -2.36 0.49 -21.55
CA SER A 11 -2.18 0.55 -20.10
C SER A 11 -0.87 -0.14 -19.76
N SER A 12 0.06 0.61 -19.16
CA SER A 12 1.22 -0.01 -18.52
C SER A 12 0.72 -1.00 -17.46
N PRO A 13 1.40 -2.14 -17.25
CA PRO A 13 1.05 -3.04 -16.17
C PRO A 13 1.10 -2.25 -14.86
N SER A 14 -0.02 -2.21 -14.14
CA SER A 14 -0.10 -1.58 -12.83
C SER A 14 0.69 -2.44 -11.84
N VAL A 15 1.95 -2.09 -11.62
CA VAL A 15 2.78 -2.75 -10.60
C VAL A 15 2.29 -2.29 -9.23
N THR A 16 1.60 -3.18 -8.53
CA THR A 16 1.21 -2.94 -7.13
C THR A 16 2.39 -3.29 -6.23
N LEU A 17 3.01 -2.27 -5.62
CA LEU A 17 4.05 -2.46 -4.61
C LEU A 17 3.44 -3.04 -3.33
N SER A 18 4.03 -4.13 -2.83
CA SER A 18 3.63 -4.75 -1.58
C SER A 18 4.72 -4.62 -0.53
N ALA A 19 4.35 -4.46 0.75
CA ALA A 19 5.28 -4.23 1.84
C ALA A 19 4.96 -5.06 3.09
N VAL A 20 6.00 -5.33 3.88
CA VAL A 20 5.91 -5.84 5.26
C VAL A 20 6.68 -4.86 6.15
N ASP A 21 6.04 -4.42 7.24
CA ASP A 21 6.56 -3.44 8.18
C ASP A 21 7.13 -4.18 9.41
N PHE A 22 8.44 -4.22 9.57
CA PHE A 22 9.11 -4.82 10.74
C PHE A 22 9.36 -3.76 11.81
N PHE A 23 9.13 -4.12 13.07
CA PHE A 23 9.16 -3.21 14.23
C PHE A 23 8.10 -2.12 14.09
N CYS A 24 6.89 -2.53 13.71
CA CYS A 24 5.83 -1.62 13.28
C CYS A 24 5.23 -0.77 14.42
N GLY A 25 5.46 -1.15 15.67
CA GLY A 25 4.91 -0.48 16.85
C GLY A 25 3.41 -0.20 16.70
N ALA A 26 2.99 1.03 16.97
CA ALA A 26 1.59 1.45 16.84
C ALA A 26 1.11 1.68 15.38
N GLY A 27 1.96 1.45 14.38
CA GLY A 27 1.57 1.42 12.96
C GLY A 27 1.68 2.74 12.19
N GLY A 28 2.49 3.71 12.65
CA GLY A 28 2.64 5.01 11.97
C GLY A 28 3.25 4.90 10.56
N MET A 29 4.27 4.05 10.40
CA MET A 29 4.90 3.81 9.09
C MET A 29 3.95 3.07 8.15
N THR A 30 3.32 1.99 8.61
CA THR A 30 2.24 1.28 7.88
C THR A 30 1.18 2.26 7.36
N HIS A 31 0.69 3.17 8.20
CA HIS A 31 -0.33 4.13 7.81
C HIS A 31 0.16 5.04 6.66
N GLY A 32 1.39 5.56 6.77
CA GLY A 32 2.01 6.37 5.71
C GLY A 32 2.19 5.61 4.39
N LEU A 33 2.65 4.35 4.45
CA LEU A 33 2.81 3.50 3.28
C LEU A 33 1.47 3.27 2.57
N ARG A 34 0.40 3.00 3.32
CA ARG A 34 -0.96 2.84 2.76
C ARG A 34 -1.47 4.11 2.11
N LEU A 35 -1.27 5.27 2.74
CA LEU A 35 -1.62 6.56 2.13
C LEU A 35 -0.85 6.84 0.83
N SER A 36 0.36 6.29 0.68
CA SER A 36 1.15 6.40 -0.56
C SER A 36 0.71 5.42 -1.67
N GLY A 37 -0.30 4.58 -1.43
CA GLY A 37 -0.80 3.59 -2.39
C GLY A 37 -0.04 2.26 -2.36
N ILE A 38 0.79 2.02 -1.34
CA ILE A 38 1.50 0.75 -1.17
C ILE A 38 0.60 -0.23 -0.41
N HIS A 39 0.54 -1.46 -0.91
CA HIS A 39 -0.21 -2.54 -0.30
C HIS A 39 0.59 -3.17 0.84
N VAL A 40 0.36 -2.73 2.09
CA VAL A 40 1.02 -3.31 3.26
C VAL A 40 0.32 -4.60 3.68
N LEU A 41 1.05 -5.72 3.57
CA LEU A 41 0.56 -7.07 3.83
C LEU A 41 0.51 -7.42 5.33
N ALA A 42 1.50 -6.97 6.08
CA ALA A 42 1.63 -7.27 7.51
C ALA A 42 2.52 -6.25 8.22
N GLY A 43 2.25 -6.05 9.51
CA GLY A 43 3.16 -5.42 10.46
C GLY A 43 3.58 -6.45 11.49
N ILE A 44 4.86 -6.50 11.82
CA ILE A 44 5.44 -7.46 12.75
C ILE A 44 6.15 -6.69 13.85
N ASP A 45 5.70 -6.89 15.08
CA ASP A 45 6.34 -6.37 16.28
C ASP A 45 6.33 -7.43 17.38
N ASN A 46 7.30 -7.37 18.30
CA ASN A 46 7.39 -8.26 19.45
C ASN A 46 6.64 -7.67 20.67
N GLU A 47 6.35 -6.37 20.67
CA GLU A 47 5.63 -5.70 21.75
C GLU A 47 4.11 -5.83 21.57
N GLU A 48 3.50 -6.71 22.35
CA GLU A 48 2.06 -6.98 22.32
C GLU A 48 1.21 -5.74 22.68
N GLN A 49 1.72 -4.82 23.50
CA GLN A 49 1.01 -3.60 23.86
C GLN A 49 0.67 -2.72 22.64
N CYS A 50 1.45 -2.83 21.56
CA CYS A 50 1.22 -2.06 20.35
C CYS A 50 0.11 -2.65 19.45
N ARG A 51 -0.27 -3.92 19.62
CA ARG A 51 -1.21 -4.64 18.74
C ARG A 51 -2.54 -3.92 18.60
N GLN A 52 -3.16 -3.53 19.71
CA GLN A 52 -4.47 -2.88 19.69
C GLN A 52 -4.45 -1.53 18.96
N SER A 53 -3.36 -0.77 19.10
CA SER A 53 -3.20 0.52 18.42
C SER A 53 -2.97 0.31 16.92
N TYR A 54 -2.14 -0.67 16.57
CA TYR A 54 -1.85 -1.02 15.18
C TYR A 54 -3.13 -1.43 14.43
N GLU A 55 -3.91 -2.38 14.99
CA GLU A 55 -5.15 -2.90 14.39
C GLU A 55 -6.26 -1.85 14.28
N LYS A 56 -6.34 -0.90 15.21
CA LYS A 56 -7.36 0.17 15.15
C LYS A 56 -7.04 1.22 14.09
N ASN A 57 -5.76 1.47 13.82
CA ASN A 57 -5.31 2.56 12.95
C ASN A 57 -5.12 2.14 11.48
N ASN A 58 -5.02 0.83 11.21
CA ASN A 58 -4.67 0.27 9.91
C ASN A 58 -5.55 -0.94 9.59
#